data_AF-A0AAQ4FHE0-F1
#
_entry.id   AF-A0AAQ4FHE0-F1
#
_cell.length_a   1.000
_cell.length_b   1.000
_cell.length_c   1.000
_cell.angle_alpha   90.00
_cell.angle_beta   90.00
_cell.angle_gamma   90.00
#
_symmetry.space_group_name_H-M   'P 1'
#
loop_
_entity.id
_entity.type
_entity.pdbx_description
1 polymer ?
#
loop_
_entity_poly.entity_id
_entity_poly.type
_entity_poly.pdbx_seq_one_letter_code
_entity_poly.pdbx_strand_id
1 'polypeptide(L)'
;MKWSMGVVPHLKAPFKGESLQCPACTAYVVYDVLAIRKPWLVSRSGRLRRFLSVQMEAFVNGFFRTPVRCTGANLQRLVVCLCHRWLQRVNYRRELFVLSDRGLVALDWLNVDRPGSQRRPWRPLLPAVAVLGFPGLVVNRGGYGAMPLPGHRITYAASVSDFAEVVSKVRKPYQLECLLAVGVSLDGLLLSLHLCQRGPSAQLDAALAVSPPFEPAVASRTLSNPWGFNRLLNACITRGLVGRLRDSEEVVRVAKVIRADDVFRCWTLASFDPRSAAPAFGFQSAQVF
;
A
#
# COMPACT_ATOMS: atom_id res chain seq x y z
N MET A 1 31.63 25.08 -73.83
CA MET A 1 30.25 24.83 -74.31
C MET A 1 29.69 23.71 -73.45
N LYS A 2 28.70 24.00 -72.56
CA LYS A 2 27.28 23.58 -72.66
C LYS A 2 27.15 22.10 -73.02
N TRP A 3 26.46 21.26 -72.23
CA TRP A 3 24.99 21.29 -72.12
C TRP A 3 24.44 20.82 -70.77
N SER A 4 23.31 21.42 -70.42
CA SER A 4 22.40 21.18 -69.29
C SER A 4 21.40 20.05 -69.56
N MET A 5 20.80 19.49 -68.50
CA MET A 5 19.35 19.43 -68.16
C MET A 5 19.18 18.39 -67.02
N GLY A 6 18.40 18.59 -65.96
CA GLY A 6 17.35 19.56 -65.72
C GLY A 6 16.96 19.72 -64.24
N VAL A 7 16.06 20.68 -64.05
CA VAL A 7 15.34 21.15 -62.84
C VAL A 7 14.31 20.06 -62.43
N VAL A 8 13.85 19.81 -61.20
CA VAL A 8 13.19 20.65 -60.16
C VAL A 8 13.13 19.87 -58.80
N PRO A 9 12.55 20.39 -57.69
CA PRO A 9 13.18 20.50 -56.37
C PRO A 9 12.56 19.51 -55.36
N HIS A 10 12.96 19.53 -54.10
CA HIS A 10 12.01 19.50 -52.96
C HIS A 10 12.77 19.81 -51.67
N LEU A 11 12.32 20.90 -51.03
CA LEU A 11 12.67 21.26 -49.66
C LEU A 11 12.46 20.05 -48.74
N LYS A 12 13.52 19.56 -48.10
CA LYS A 12 13.39 18.74 -46.89
C LYS A 12 13.03 19.67 -45.75
N ALA A 13 11.80 19.54 -45.27
CA ALA A 13 11.29 20.21 -44.08
C ALA A 13 12.23 20.01 -42.87
N PRO A 14 12.33 20.99 -41.96
CA PRO A 14 13.15 20.85 -40.76
C PRO A 14 12.60 19.72 -39.88
N PHE A 15 13.53 18.95 -39.34
CA PHE A 15 13.31 17.81 -38.46
C PHE A 15 12.42 18.22 -37.26
N LYS A 16 11.22 17.66 -37.14
CA LYS A 16 10.27 17.87 -36.02
C LYS A 16 10.74 17.34 -34.65
N GLY A 17 12.00 16.93 -34.51
CA GLY A 17 12.55 16.33 -33.28
C GLY A 17 13.11 17.34 -32.27
N GLU A 18 13.57 18.50 -32.73
CA GLU A 18 14.25 19.50 -31.88
C GLU A 18 13.26 20.27 -30.98
N SER A 19 12.01 20.44 -31.42
CA SER A 19 10.97 21.15 -30.66
C SER A 19 10.41 20.37 -29.46
N LEU A 20 10.60 19.04 -29.40
CA LEU A 20 10.20 18.19 -28.28
C LEU A 20 11.29 18.03 -27.22
N GLN A 21 12.56 18.28 -27.58
CA GLN A 21 13.69 18.24 -26.64
C GLN A 21 13.66 19.40 -25.65
N CYS A 22 13.36 20.61 -26.10
CA CYS A 22 13.29 21.80 -25.25
C CYS A 22 12.24 21.70 -24.11
N PRO A 23 10.97 21.28 -24.36
CA PRO A 23 9.99 21.09 -23.30
C PRO A 23 10.31 19.88 -22.41
N ALA A 24 10.93 18.81 -22.94
CA ALA A 24 11.36 17.68 -22.12
C ALA A 24 12.50 18.05 -21.16
N CYS A 25 13.51 18.80 -21.63
CA CYS A 25 14.59 19.33 -20.81
C CYS A 25 14.06 20.34 -19.79
N THR A 26 13.14 21.23 -20.19
CA THR A 26 12.50 22.18 -19.28
C THR A 26 11.68 21.46 -18.21
N ALA A 27 10.88 20.45 -18.59
CA ALA A 27 10.12 19.63 -17.64
C ALA A 27 11.05 18.83 -16.71
N TYR A 28 12.17 18.34 -17.22
CA TYR A 28 13.19 17.63 -16.43
C TYR A 28 13.88 18.56 -15.42
N VAL A 29 14.26 19.78 -15.83
CA VAL A 29 14.85 20.79 -14.95
C VAL A 29 13.85 21.28 -13.90
N VAL A 30 12.61 21.57 -14.31
CA VAL A 30 11.52 21.93 -13.38
C VAL A 30 11.27 20.79 -12.38
N TYR A 31 11.29 19.53 -12.82
CA TYR A 31 11.16 18.38 -11.95
C TYR A 31 12.37 18.24 -11.00
N ASP A 32 13.61 18.38 -11.47
CA ASP A 32 14.79 18.30 -10.60
C ASP A 32 14.79 19.43 -9.56
N VAL A 33 14.35 20.64 -9.93
CA VAL A 33 14.26 21.78 -8.99
C VAL A 33 13.11 21.62 -7.98
N LEU A 34 11.95 21.09 -8.39
CA LEU A 34 10.77 21.02 -7.52
C LEU A 34 10.67 19.71 -6.72
N ALA A 35 11.17 18.59 -7.25
CA ALA A 35 10.97 17.24 -6.71
C ALA A 35 12.17 16.72 -5.90
N ILE A 36 13.36 17.31 -6.06
CA ILE A 36 14.52 16.98 -5.24
C ILE A 36 14.39 17.69 -3.90
N ARG A 37 14.09 16.91 -2.86
CA ARG A 37 14.01 17.38 -1.47
C ARG A 37 14.97 16.56 -0.64
N LYS A 38 15.68 17.20 0.29
CA LYS A 38 16.45 16.48 1.31
C LYS A 38 15.47 15.76 2.25
N PRO A 39 15.64 14.46 2.53
CA PRO A 39 14.78 13.76 3.47
C PRO A 39 14.93 14.35 4.88
N TRP A 40 13.80 14.46 5.59
CA TRP A 40 13.80 14.93 6.97
C TRP A 40 13.88 13.73 7.92
N LEU A 41 14.97 13.64 8.67
CA LEU A 41 15.13 12.63 9.72
C LEU A 41 14.61 13.19 11.04
N VAL A 42 13.35 12.89 11.36
CA VAL A 42 12.76 13.21 12.67
C VAL A 42 12.89 11.98 13.56
N SER A 43 13.80 12.06 14.54
CA SER A 43 14.01 11.01 15.53
C SER A 43 14.45 11.63 16.85
N ARG A 44 14.05 10.99 17.96
CA ARG A 44 14.64 11.26 19.28
C ARG A 44 16.16 11.13 19.21
N SER A 45 16.88 11.99 19.93
CA SER A 45 18.33 11.85 20.11
C SER A 45 18.62 10.52 20.82
N GLY A 46 19.50 9.70 20.24
CA GLY A 46 19.74 8.36 20.76
C GLY A 46 20.61 7.49 19.85
N ARG A 47 20.73 6.21 20.23
CA ARG A 47 21.52 5.21 19.49
C ARG A 47 20.98 5.00 18.08
N LEU A 48 19.66 4.90 17.92
CA LEU A 48 19.01 4.71 16.60
C LEU A 48 19.30 5.88 15.65
N ARG A 49 19.19 7.13 16.11
CA ARG A 49 19.50 8.30 15.27
C ARG A 49 20.95 8.28 14.81
N ARG A 50 21.89 7.98 15.72
CA ARG A 50 23.32 7.84 15.36
C ARG A 50 23.54 6.71 14.35
N PHE A 51 22.93 5.56 14.57
CA PHE A 51 23.00 4.44 13.64
C PHE A 51 22.50 4.83 12.25
N LEU A 52 21.32 5.46 12.15
CA LEU A 52 20.77 5.92 10.86
C LEU A 52 21.65 6.99 10.21
N SER A 53 22.18 7.94 10.98
CA SER A 53 23.05 8.98 10.42
C SER A 53 24.36 8.43 9.87
N VAL A 54 24.94 7.39 10.49
CA VAL A 54 26.20 6.78 10.05
C VAL A 54 25.96 5.77 8.92
N GLN A 55 25.05 4.83 9.12
CA GLN A 55 24.83 3.72 8.17
C GLN A 55 24.05 4.15 6.93
N MET A 56 23.18 5.15 7.07
CA MET A 56 22.39 5.68 5.96
C MET A 56 22.83 7.10 5.60
N GLU A 57 24.10 7.45 5.82
CA GLU A 57 24.61 8.80 5.57
C GLU A 57 24.34 9.26 4.14
N ALA A 58 24.64 8.42 3.14
CA ALA A 58 24.38 8.70 1.74
C ALA A 58 22.89 8.96 1.43
N PHE A 59 21.97 8.33 2.18
CA PHE A 59 20.53 8.53 2.02
C PHE A 59 20.04 9.78 2.77
N VAL A 60 20.49 10.00 4.00
CA VAL A 60 20.08 11.13 4.86
C VAL A 60 20.66 12.46 4.36
N ASN A 61 21.89 12.44 3.88
CA ASN A 61 22.59 13.63 3.37
C ASN A 61 22.48 13.77 1.85
N GLY A 62 22.09 12.72 1.14
CA GLY A 62 21.88 12.74 -0.30
C GLY A 62 20.62 13.49 -0.73
N PHE A 63 20.65 13.96 -1.96
CA PHE A 63 19.49 14.47 -2.67
C PHE A 63 18.72 13.31 -3.29
N PHE A 64 17.53 13.01 -2.77
CA PHE A 64 16.72 11.92 -3.32
C PHE A 64 15.96 12.41 -4.56
N ARG A 65 16.38 11.96 -5.75
CA ARG A 65 15.64 12.15 -7.00
C ARG A 65 14.41 11.25 -6.95
N THR A 66 13.26 11.81 -6.57
CA THR A 66 12.01 11.04 -6.49
C THR A 66 11.54 10.71 -7.91
N PRO A 67 11.65 9.46 -8.43
CA PRO A 67 11.38 9.16 -9.84
C PRO A 67 10.09 9.84 -10.31
N VAL A 68 9.96 10.31 -11.55
CA VAL A 68 8.78 11.09 -12.02
C VAL A 68 7.43 10.46 -11.61
N ARG A 69 7.35 9.13 -11.50
CA ARG A 69 6.21 8.35 -11.00
C ARG A 69 5.89 8.49 -9.50
N CYS A 70 6.72 9.21 -8.76
CA CYS A 70 6.66 9.54 -7.33
C CYS A 70 6.44 11.05 -7.10
N THR A 71 6.14 11.83 -8.16
CA THR A 71 5.72 13.23 -8.03
C THR A 71 4.30 13.28 -7.43
N GLY A 72 4.23 13.58 -6.14
CA GLY A 72 2.99 13.58 -5.36
C GLY A 72 2.76 12.25 -4.62
N ALA A 73 2.50 12.36 -3.31
CA ALA A 73 2.36 11.23 -2.38
C ALA A 73 1.35 10.16 -2.85
N ASN A 74 0.35 10.57 -3.62
CA ASN A 74 -0.74 9.70 -4.09
C ASN A 74 -0.46 9.04 -5.45
N LEU A 75 0.46 9.57 -6.26
CA LEU A 75 0.79 9.02 -7.58
C LEU A 75 1.54 7.68 -7.46
N GLN A 76 2.49 7.58 -6.52
CA GLN A 76 3.21 6.32 -6.24
C GLN A 76 2.24 5.18 -5.95
N ARG A 77 1.21 5.47 -5.15
CA ARG A 77 0.21 4.48 -4.73
C ARG A 77 -0.75 4.12 -5.86
N LEU A 78 -1.07 5.09 -6.70
CA LEU A 78 -1.85 4.89 -7.91
C LEU A 78 -1.14 3.94 -8.87
N VAL A 79 0.16 4.14 -9.10
CA VAL A 79 0.98 3.28 -9.95
C VAL A 79 0.99 1.85 -9.42
N VAL A 80 1.19 1.66 -8.11
CA VAL A 80 1.09 0.32 -7.50
C VAL A 80 -0.30 -0.30 -7.72
N CYS A 81 -1.38 0.47 -7.55
CA CYS A 81 -2.73 -0.03 -7.75
C CYS A 81 -2.98 -0.48 -9.21
N LEU A 82 -2.48 0.28 -10.19
CA LEU A 82 -2.66 -0.01 -11.62
C LEU A 82 -1.71 -1.14 -12.10
N CYS A 83 -0.48 -1.17 -11.59
CA CYS A 83 0.57 -2.07 -12.03
C CYS A 83 0.71 -3.34 -11.17
N HIS A 84 -0.14 -3.58 -10.17
CA HIS A 84 -0.06 -4.78 -9.32
C HIS A 84 -0.11 -6.09 -10.13
N ARG A 85 -0.77 -6.07 -11.31
CA ARG A 85 -0.84 -7.21 -12.23
C ARG A 85 0.52 -7.57 -12.84
N TRP A 86 1.49 -6.66 -12.80
CA TRP A 86 2.85 -6.85 -13.30
C TRP A 86 3.84 -7.21 -12.20
N LEU A 87 3.39 -7.28 -10.94
CA LEU A 87 4.23 -7.79 -9.86
C LEU A 87 4.51 -9.28 -10.06
N GLN A 88 5.78 -9.65 -9.80
CA GLN A 88 6.29 -11.01 -9.90
C GLN A 88 5.45 -11.97 -9.05
N ARG A 89 5.18 -13.16 -9.57
CA ARG A 89 4.54 -14.22 -8.77
C ARG A 89 5.57 -14.75 -7.79
N VAL A 90 5.12 -14.98 -6.56
CA VAL A 90 5.97 -15.51 -5.50
C VAL A 90 5.28 -16.76 -4.94
N ASN A 91 6.08 -17.76 -4.59
CA ASN A 91 5.58 -19.00 -3.99
C ASN A 91 5.25 -18.74 -2.52
N TYR A 92 4.03 -19.07 -2.11
CA TYR A 92 3.60 -18.95 -0.72
C TYR A 92 3.04 -20.25 -0.19
N ARG A 93 3.39 -20.60 1.04
CA ARG A 93 2.68 -21.62 1.80
C ARG A 93 1.62 -20.92 2.65
N ARG A 94 0.34 -21.19 2.37
CA ARG A 94 -0.77 -20.67 3.15
C ARG A 94 -1.07 -21.56 4.36
N GLU A 95 -1.18 -20.94 5.52
CA GLU A 95 -1.73 -21.52 6.74
C GLU A 95 -2.96 -20.72 7.15
N LEU A 96 -4.04 -21.40 7.52
CA LEU A 96 -5.24 -20.74 8.01
C LEU A 96 -5.21 -20.69 9.53
N PHE A 97 -5.44 -19.52 10.08
CA PHE A 97 -5.47 -19.29 11.51
C PHE A 97 -6.84 -18.74 11.90
N VAL A 98 -7.50 -19.46 12.82
CA VAL A 98 -8.75 -19.03 13.44
C VAL A 98 -8.39 -18.25 14.69
N LEU A 99 -8.83 -17.00 14.73
CA LEU A 99 -8.69 -16.10 15.86
C LEU A 99 -9.65 -16.49 16.99
N SER A 100 -9.35 -16.00 18.19
CA SER A 100 -10.16 -16.17 19.41
C SER A 100 -11.62 -15.72 19.25
N ASP A 101 -11.86 -14.73 18.40
CA ASP A 101 -13.18 -14.19 18.06
C ASP A 101 -13.89 -14.94 16.93
N ARG A 102 -13.34 -16.09 16.49
CA ARG A 102 -13.77 -16.88 15.32
C ARG A 102 -13.53 -16.20 13.97
N GLY A 103 -12.80 -15.08 13.93
CA GLY A 103 -12.30 -14.49 12.71
C GLY A 103 -11.29 -15.42 12.02
N LEU A 104 -11.25 -15.38 10.68
CA LEU A 104 -10.34 -16.21 9.89
C LEU A 104 -9.27 -15.35 9.22
N VAL A 105 -8.00 -15.73 9.42
CA VAL A 105 -6.83 -15.06 8.86
C VAL A 105 -5.99 -16.09 8.11
N ALA A 106 -5.52 -15.73 6.91
CA ALA A 106 -4.54 -16.49 6.15
C ALA A 106 -3.13 -15.95 6.43
N LEU A 107 -2.24 -16.83 6.84
CA LEU A 107 -0.82 -16.61 7.00
C LEU A 107 -0.10 -17.17 5.77
N ASP A 108 0.39 -16.29 4.90
CA ASP A 108 1.12 -16.67 3.70
C ASP A 108 2.63 -16.56 3.96
N TRP A 109 3.27 -17.72 4.12
CA TRP A 109 4.70 -17.85 4.41
C TRP A 109 5.53 -17.82 3.13
N LEU A 110 6.62 -17.08 3.17
CA LEU A 110 7.61 -16.89 2.12
C LEU A 110 8.95 -17.50 2.57
N ASN A 111 9.64 -18.20 1.65
CA ASN A 111 10.96 -18.80 1.88
C ASN A 111 10.98 -19.82 3.03
N VAL A 112 9.98 -20.71 3.07
CA VAL A 112 9.98 -21.91 3.93
C VAL A 112 10.07 -23.09 2.97
N ASP A 113 11.08 -23.97 3.14
CA ASP A 113 11.56 -25.02 2.21
C ASP A 113 10.53 -26.11 1.78
N ARG A 114 9.31 -25.73 1.39
CA ARG A 114 8.25 -26.62 0.92
C ARG A 114 7.49 -26.00 -0.25
N PRO A 115 6.97 -26.82 -1.19
CA PRO A 115 6.20 -26.31 -2.31
C PRO A 115 4.92 -25.63 -1.80
N GLY A 116 4.80 -24.33 -2.11
CA GLY A 116 3.63 -23.50 -1.85
C GLY A 116 2.81 -23.25 -3.11
N SER A 117 1.62 -22.66 -2.95
CA SER A 117 0.83 -22.20 -4.09
C SER A 117 1.46 -20.93 -4.70
N GLN A 118 1.63 -20.89 -6.03
CA GLN A 118 2.03 -19.66 -6.73
C GLN A 118 0.91 -18.65 -6.67
N ARG A 119 1.15 -17.51 -6.02
CA ARG A 119 0.20 -16.38 -6.00
C ARG A 119 0.91 -15.08 -6.25
N ARG A 120 0.18 -14.09 -6.76
CA ARG A 120 0.71 -12.73 -6.88
C ARG A 120 0.78 -12.11 -5.49
N PRO A 121 1.90 -11.50 -5.10
CA PRO A 121 2.00 -10.77 -3.85
C PRO A 121 1.01 -9.61 -3.86
N TRP A 122 0.19 -9.55 -2.83
CA TRP A 122 -0.79 -8.48 -2.62
C TRP A 122 -0.09 -7.21 -2.12
N ARG A 123 1.19 -7.35 -1.70
CA ARG A 123 2.02 -6.30 -1.12
C ARG A 123 3.34 -6.15 -1.91
N PRO A 124 3.63 -4.96 -2.46
CA PRO A 124 4.82 -4.72 -3.28
C PRO A 124 6.15 -4.79 -2.50
N LEU A 125 6.12 -4.87 -1.17
CA LEU A 125 7.34 -5.02 -0.35
C LEU A 125 7.87 -6.45 -0.32
N LEU A 126 7.07 -7.45 -0.70
CA LEU A 126 7.44 -8.86 -0.57
C LEU A 126 8.56 -9.31 -1.52
N PRO A 127 8.60 -8.86 -2.79
CA PRO A 127 9.75 -9.13 -3.64
C PRO A 127 11.06 -8.60 -3.05
N ALA A 128 11.04 -7.45 -2.37
CA ALA A 128 12.24 -6.89 -1.73
C ALA A 128 12.69 -7.74 -0.53
N VAL A 129 11.75 -8.23 0.30
CA VAL A 129 12.06 -9.14 1.41
C VAL A 129 12.58 -10.49 0.88
N ALA A 130 12.01 -11.00 -0.21
CA ALA A 130 12.44 -12.24 -0.85
C ALA A 130 13.91 -12.15 -1.32
N VAL A 131 14.28 -11.03 -1.94
CA VAL A 131 15.66 -10.77 -2.41
C VAL A 131 16.66 -10.72 -1.26
N LEU A 132 16.25 -10.26 -0.08
CA LEU A 132 17.10 -10.21 1.11
C LEU A 132 17.26 -11.57 1.80
N GLY A 133 16.57 -12.62 1.35
CA GLY A 133 16.72 -13.97 1.89
C GLY A 133 16.09 -14.21 3.26
N PHE A 134 15.37 -13.23 3.82
CA PHE A 134 14.71 -13.40 5.11
C PHE A 134 13.41 -14.21 4.98
N PRO A 135 13.09 -15.09 5.95
CA PRO A 135 11.76 -15.67 6.06
C PRO A 135 10.71 -14.57 6.20
N GLY A 136 9.70 -14.59 5.34
CA GLY A 136 8.66 -13.58 5.31
C GLY A 136 7.31 -14.17 5.67
N LEU A 137 6.48 -13.40 6.38
CA LEU A 137 5.10 -13.76 6.64
C LEU A 137 4.17 -12.62 6.22
N VAL A 138 3.13 -12.97 5.47
CA VAL A 138 2.07 -12.04 5.07
C VAL A 138 0.78 -12.42 5.75
N VAL A 139 0.22 -11.47 6.49
CA VAL A 139 -1.08 -11.63 7.13
C VAL A 139 -2.16 -11.12 6.17
N ASN A 140 -2.98 -12.03 5.68
CA ASN A 140 -4.13 -11.77 4.82
C ASN A 140 -5.43 -12.04 5.60
N ARG A 141 -6.37 -11.10 5.57
CA ARG A 141 -7.62 -11.18 6.34
C ARG A 141 -8.76 -11.73 5.49
N GLY A 142 -9.90 -12.08 6.11
CA GLY A 142 -11.13 -12.38 5.38
C GLY A 142 -11.47 -11.30 4.34
N GLY A 143 -11.82 -11.70 3.13
CA GLY A 143 -11.99 -10.78 1.97
C GLY A 143 -10.70 -10.34 1.27
N TYR A 144 -9.54 -10.72 1.81
CA TYR A 144 -8.23 -10.60 1.18
C TYR A 144 -7.61 -11.99 0.99
N GLY A 145 -6.54 -12.12 0.21
CA GLY A 145 -5.90 -13.41 -0.07
C GLY A 145 -6.70 -14.40 -0.93
N ALA A 146 -7.91 -14.12 -1.39
CA ALA A 146 -8.92 -15.12 -1.80
C ALA A 146 -9.46 -15.94 -0.62
N MET A 147 -9.56 -15.30 0.55
CA MET A 147 -10.27 -15.81 1.71
C MET A 147 -11.73 -15.43 1.64
N PRO A 148 -12.66 -16.34 2.01
CA PRO A 148 -14.06 -15.98 2.13
C PRO A 148 -14.23 -14.87 3.18
N LEU A 149 -15.18 -13.96 2.95
CA LEU A 149 -15.58 -13.01 3.97
C LEU A 149 -16.31 -13.77 5.09
N PRO A 150 -15.92 -13.66 6.37
CA PRO A 150 -16.70 -14.25 7.44
C PRO A 150 -18.02 -13.49 7.62
N GLY A 151 -19.14 -14.21 7.66
CA GLY A 151 -20.48 -13.60 7.79
C GLY A 151 -20.72 -12.80 9.07
N HIS A 152 -19.95 -13.06 10.14
CA HIS A 152 -20.04 -12.32 11.39
C HIS A 152 -19.20 -11.02 11.41
N ARG A 153 -18.32 -10.80 10.43
CA ARG A 153 -17.46 -9.61 10.29
C ARG A 153 -17.33 -9.22 8.83
N ILE A 154 -18.19 -8.31 8.39
CA ILE A 154 -18.15 -7.70 7.05
C ILE A 154 -17.22 -6.48 7.02
N THR A 155 -16.14 -6.49 7.80
CA THR A 155 -15.20 -5.37 7.90
C THR A 155 -13.88 -5.71 7.21
N TYR A 156 -13.31 -4.72 6.52
CA TYR A 156 -11.98 -4.83 5.90
C TYR A 156 -10.86 -4.32 6.83
N ALA A 157 -11.21 -3.62 7.91
CA ALA A 157 -10.25 -3.09 8.88
C ALA A 157 -9.98 -4.14 9.95
N ALA A 158 -8.70 -4.37 10.27
CA ALA A 158 -8.35 -5.22 11.39
C ALA A 158 -8.45 -4.47 12.70
N SER A 159 -8.71 -5.23 13.75
CA SER A 159 -8.54 -4.75 15.12
C SER A 159 -7.10 -4.97 15.59
N VAL A 160 -6.70 -4.19 16.60
CA VAL A 160 -5.40 -4.34 17.25
C VAL A 160 -5.30 -5.70 17.96
N SER A 161 -6.42 -6.22 18.48
CA SER A 161 -6.48 -7.55 19.10
C SER A 161 -6.16 -8.67 18.12
N ASP A 162 -6.72 -8.64 16.91
CA ASP A 162 -6.47 -9.67 15.90
C ASP A 162 -4.98 -9.70 15.53
N PHE A 163 -4.37 -8.52 15.39
CA PHE A 163 -2.94 -8.42 15.09
C PHE A 163 -2.09 -8.95 16.26
N ALA A 164 -2.42 -8.61 17.50
CA ALA A 164 -1.71 -9.10 18.68
C ALA A 164 -1.77 -10.63 18.81
N GLU A 165 -2.92 -11.23 18.49
CA GLU A 165 -3.08 -12.68 18.50
C GLU A 165 -2.20 -13.36 17.45
N VAL A 166 -2.17 -12.80 16.23
CA VAL A 166 -1.26 -13.27 15.17
C VAL A 166 0.20 -13.16 15.59
N VAL A 167 0.63 -12.04 16.18
CA VAL A 167 2.01 -11.87 16.66
C VAL A 167 2.36 -12.94 17.71
N SER A 168 1.48 -13.19 18.68
CA SER A 168 1.67 -14.22 19.71
C SER A 168 1.74 -15.63 19.10
N LYS A 169 0.87 -15.93 18.13
CA LYS A 169 0.84 -17.20 17.40
C LYS A 169 2.10 -17.42 16.54
N VAL A 170 2.73 -16.36 16.05
CA VAL A 170 3.95 -16.47 15.24
C VAL A 170 5.19 -16.55 16.12
N ARG A 171 5.28 -15.75 17.19
CA ARG A 171 6.48 -15.71 18.03
C ARG A 171 6.66 -16.98 18.86
N LYS A 172 5.60 -17.51 19.48
CA LYS A 172 5.71 -18.66 20.41
C LYS A 172 6.15 -19.97 19.75
N PRO A 173 5.50 -20.47 18.68
CA PRO A 173 5.79 -21.80 18.14
C PRO A 173 7.10 -21.85 17.36
N TYR A 174 7.49 -20.72 16.76
CA TYR A 174 8.69 -20.63 15.93
C TYR A 174 9.92 -20.13 16.69
N GLN A 175 9.80 -19.87 18.01
CA GLN A 175 10.88 -19.41 18.89
C GLN A 175 11.77 -18.35 18.24
N LEU A 176 11.14 -17.37 17.59
CA LEU A 176 11.86 -16.39 16.78
C LEU A 176 12.75 -15.51 17.66
N GLU A 177 14.05 -15.48 17.34
CA GLU A 177 15.02 -14.59 18.00
C GLU A 177 14.75 -13.12 17.68
N CYS A 178 14.22 -12.83 16.49
CA CYS A 178 13.90 -11.48 16.04
C CYS A 178 12.62 -11.50 15.19
N LEU A 179 11.66 -10.64 15.55
CA LEU A 179 10.41 -10.44 14.84
C LEU A 179 10.22 -8.97 14.49
N LEU A 180 10.22 -8.70 13.18
CA LEU A 180 10.04 -7.38 12.60
C LEU A 180 8.65 -7.27 11.97
N ALA A 181 7.90 -6.23 12.32
CA ALA A 181 6.60 -5.96 11.72
C ALA A 181 6.68 -4.80 10.72
N VAL A 182 6.10 -4.97 9.53
CA VAL A 182 6.01 -3.90 8.53
C VAL A 182 4.55 -3.65 8.18
N GLY A 183 4.09 -2.43 8.44
CA GLY A 183 2.73 -1.98 8.13
C GLY A 183 2.75 -0.91 7.04
N VAL A 184 2.00 -1.12 5.96
CA VAL A 184 1.85 -0.13 4.89
C VAL A 184 0.47 0.52 5.00
N SER A 185 0.44 1.84 5.02
CA SER A 185 -0.79 2.62 5.14
C SER A 185 -1.64 2.25 6.34
N LEU A 186 -2.86 1.71 6.13
CA LEU A 186 -3.77 1.38 7.22
C LEU A 186 -3.16 0.33 8.17
N ASP A 187 -2.36 -0.60 7.64
CA ASP A 187 -1.64 -1.55 8.48
C ASP A 187 -0.51 -0.89 9.28
N GLY A 188 0.04 0.22 8.79
CA GLY A 188 1.00 1.03 9.52
C GLY A 188 0.35 1.73 10.71
N LEU A 189 -0.85 2.28 10.53
CA LEU A 189 -1.65 2.85 11.62
C LEU A 189 -1.96 1.77 12.67
N LEU A 190 -2.44 0.61 12.24
CA LEU A 190 -2.75 -0.51 13.13
C LEU A 190 -1.53 -0.97 13.93
N LEU A 191 -0.39 -1.11 13.26
CA LEU A 191 0.88 -1.46 13.89
C LEU A 191 1.29 -0.42 14.94
N SER A 192 1.14 0.87 14.63
CA SER A 192 1.41 1.94 15.60
C SER A 192 0.48 1.88 16.81
N LEU A 193 -0.82 1.65 16.60
CA LEU A 193 -1.79 1.48 17.69
C LEU A 193 -1.45 0.26 18.57
N HIS A 194 -1.04 -0.86 17.97
CA HIS A 194 -0.58 -2.04 18.72
C HIS A 194 0.61 -1.72 19.62
N LEU A 195 1.61 -1.02 19.10
CA LEU A 195 2.78 -0.62 19.89
C LEU A 195 2.39 0.32 21.03
N CYS A 196 1.48 1.28 20.78
CA CYS A 196 1.00 2.19 21.82
C CYS A 196 0.23 1.45 22.92
N GLN A 197 -0.64 0.50 22.56
CA GLN A 197 -1.46 -0.22 23.53
C GLN A 197 -0.67 -1.27 24.32
N ARG A 198 0.27 -1.97 23.67
CA ARG A 198 1.01 -3.09 24.28
C ARG A 198 2.35 -2.68 24.87
N GLY A 199 2.94 -1.59 24.40
CA GLY A 199 4.23 -1.09 24.87
C GLY A 199 5.30 -2.19 24.87
N PRO A 200 6.01 -2.42 26.00
CA PRO A 200 7.00 -3.51 26.12
C PRO A 200 6.44 -4.92 25.88
N SER A 201 5.13 -5.12 26.03
CA SER A 201 4.46 -6.41 25.80
C SER A 201 4.04 -6.61 24.34
N ALA A 202 4.49 -5.75 23.40
CA ALA A 202 4.11 -5.83 22.00
C ALA A 202 4.65 -7.08 21.26
N GLN A 203 5.62 -7.79 21.85
CA GLN A 203 6.25 -9.00 21.29
C GLN A 203 6.87 -8.78 19.90
N LEU A 204 7.37 -7.57 19.65
CA LEU A 204 8.07 -7.18 18.43
C LEU A 204 9.41 -6.55 18.78
N ASP A 205 10.45 -6.88 18.02
CA ASP A 205 11.80 -6.35 18.24
C ASP A 205 12.02 -5.05 17.45
N ALA A 206 11.37 -4.92 16.30
CA ALA A 206 11.23 -3.65 15.60
C ALA A 206 9.97 -3.58 14.75
N ALA A 207 9.61 -2.36 14.37
CA ALA A 207 8.44 -2.07 13.57
C ALA A 207 8.72 -0.96 12.55
N LEU A 208 8.20 -1.11 11.33
CA LEU A 208 8.28 -0.13 10.27
C LEU A 208 6.87 0.21 9.76
N ALA A 209 6.44 1.45 9.97
CA ALA A 209 5.21 1.98 9.40
C ALA A 209 5.53 2.82 8.16
N VAL A 210 5.01 2.41 7.00
CA VAL A 210 5.23 3.09 5.72
C VAL A 210 3.98 3.86 5.33
N SER A 211 4.08 5.19 5.30
CA SER A 211 2.99 6.11 4.96
C SER A 211 1.67 5.85 5.74
N PRO A 212 1.70 5.68 7.07
CA PRO A 212 0.49 5.47 7.86
C PRO A 212 -0.38 6.75 7.91
N PRO A 213 -1.72 6.65 7.80
CA PRO A 213 -2.61 7.77 8.08
C PRO A 213 -2.83 7.88 9.59
N PHE A 214 -1.91 8.53 10.33
CA PHE A 214 -2.03 8.69 11.79
C PHE A 214 -3.31 9.39 12.23
N GLU A 215 -3.84 10.28 11.38
CA GLU A 215 -5.13 10.94 11.56
C GLU A 215 -6.08 10.51 10.44
N PRO A 216 -6.93 9.48 10.67
CA PRO A 216 -7.85 8.95 9.66
C PRO A 216 -8.79 10.01 9.09
N ALA A 217 -9.28 10.91 9.94
CA ALA A 217 -10.18 11.99 9.52
C ALA A 217 -9.50 12.96 8.53
N VAL A 218 -8.27 13.39 8.82
CA VAL A 218 -7.50 14.28 7.92
C VAL A 218 -7.12 13.55 6.63
N ALA A 219 -6.73 12.28 6.73
CA ALA A 219 -6.43 11.46 5.56
C ALA A 219 -7.67 11.32 4.66
N SER A 220 -8.84 11.02 5.23
CA SER A 220 -10.09 10.89 4.48
C SER A 220 -10.48 12.20 3.79
N ARG A 221 -10.38 13.35 4.46
CA ARG A 221 -10.61 14.68 3.87
C ARG A 221 -9.63 14.97 2.72
N THR A 222 -8.36 14.67 2.91
CA THR A 222 -7.31 14.86 1.90
C THR A 222 -7.51 13.99 0.66
N LEU A 223 -7.91 12.73 0.85
CA LEU A 223 -8.26 11.82 -0.24
C LEU A 223 -9.57 12.19 -0.94
N SER A 224 -10.49 12.83 -0.23
CA SER A 224 -11.78 13.28 -0.78
C SER A 224 -11.66 14.56 -1.59
N ASN A 225 -10.56 15.29 -1.45
CA ASN A 225 -10.23 16.41 -2.29
C ASN A 225 -10.08 15.93 -3.76
N PRO A 226 -10.85 16.47 -4.73
CA PRO A 226 -10.83 16.02 -6.11
C PRO A 226 -9.63 16.53 -6.93
N TRP A 227 -8.80 17.43 -6.39
CA TRP A 227 -7.67 18.03 -7.08
C TRP A 227 -6.52 17.02 -7.28
N GLY A 228 -5.88 17.07 -8.45
CA GLY A 228 -4.73 16.20 -8.80
C GLY A 228 -5.08 14.71 -8.93
N PHE A 229 -4.15 13.84 -8.53
CA PHE A 229 -4.31 12.38 -8.61
C PHE A 229 -5.21 11.78 -7.52
N ASN A 230 -5.68 12.60 -6.56
CA ASN A 230 -6.46 12.15 -5.41
C ASN A 230 -7.80 11.55 -5.84
N ARG A 231 -8.48 12.17 -6.81
CA ARG A 231 -9.76 11.65 -7.34
C ARG A 231 -9.60 10.24 -7.92
N LEU A 232 -8.55 10.04 -8.73
CA LEU A 232 -8.31 8.74 -9.36
C LEU A 232 -7.89 7.69 -8.32
N LEU A 233 -7.02 8.04 -7.38
CA LEU A 233 -6.62 7.15 -6.29
C LEU A 233 -7.82 6.76 -5.42
N ASN A 234 -8.65 7.73 -5.03
CA ASN A 234 -9.84 7.50 -4.21
C ASN A 234 -10.83 6.57 -4.94
N ALA A 235 -11.07 6.81 -6.23
CA ALA A 235 -11.91 5.93 -7.05
C ALA A 235 -11.31 4.52 -7.20
N CYS A 236 -10.00 4.39 -7.39
CA CYS A 236 -9.32 3.09 -7.48
C CYS A 236 -9.43 2.30 -6.16
N ILE A 237 -9.16 2.94 -5.03
CA ILE A 237 -9.27 2.32 -3.70
C ILE A 237 -10.72 1.89 -3.45
N THR A 238 -11.67 2.80 -3.68
CA THR A 238 -13.10 2.54 -3.43
C THR A 238 -13.61 1.41 -4.32
N ARG A 239 -13.30 1.41 -5.61
CA ARG A 239 -13.65 0.29 -6.52
C ARG A 239 -13.06 -1.03 -6.05
N GLY A 240 -11.82 -1.03 -5.54
CA GLY A 240 -11.19 -2.24 -4.99
C GLY A 240 -11.91 -2.77 -3.75
N LEU A 241 -12.35 -1.88 -2.84
CA LEU A 241 -13.12 -2.26 -1.66
C LEU A 241 -14.53 -2.75 -2.00
N VAL A 242 -15.24 -2.03 -2.87
CA VAL A 242 -16.57 -2.41 -3.36
C VAL A 242 -16.52 -3.73 -4.13
N GLY A 243 -15.54 -3.92 -5.00
CA GLY A 243 -15.36 -5.15 -5.77
C GLY A 243 -15.24 -6.38 -4.86
N ARG A 244 -14.45 -6.29 -3.79
CA ARG A 244 -14.30 -7.39 -2.82
C ARG A 244 -15.60 -7.73 -2.09
N LEU A 245 -16.40 -6.72 -1.75
CA LEU A 245 -17.71 -6.96 -1.12
C LEU A 245 -18.71 -7.54 -2.12
N ARG A 246 -18.62 -7.19 -3.40
CA ARG A 246 -19.43 -7.82 -4.46
C ARG A 246 -19.03 -9.28 -4.67
N ASP A 247 -17.75 -9.61 -4.62
CA ASP A 247 -17.28 -11.01 -4.71
C ASP A 247 -17.82 -11.89 -3.57
N SER A 248 -18.30 -11.28 -2.48
CA SER A 248 -18.91 -11.95 -1.33
C SER A 248 -20.35 -11.48 -1.08
N GLU A 249 -21.07 -11.09 -2.12
CA GLU A 249 -22.41 -10.48 -2.02
C GLU A 249 -23.40 -11.34 -1.22
N GLU A 250 -23.39 -12.66 -1.42
CA GLU A 250 -24.27 -13.58 -0.68
C GLU A 250 -24.05 -13.46 0.83
N VAL A 251 -22.79 -13.47 1.27
CA VAL A 251 -22.42 -13.32 2.68
C VAL A 251 -22.86 -11.96 3.20
N VAL A 252 -22.67 -10.89 2.41
CA VAL A 252 -23.06 -9.53 2.79
C VAL A 252 -24.58 -9.43 2.99
N ARG A 253 -25.36 -9.99 2.06
CA ARG A 253 -26.83 -9.96 2.10
C ARG A 253 -27.38 -10.82 3.24
N VAL A 254 -26.77 -11.97 3.53
CA VAL A 254 -27.18 -12.85 4.63
C VAL A 254 -26.90 -12.21 5.99
N ALA A 255 -25.73 -11.60 6.15
CA ALA A 255 -25.33 -10.99 7.41
C ALA A 255 -26.17 -9.76 7.80
N LYS A 256 -26.77 -9.06 6.82
CA LYS A 256 -27.67 -7.90 7.00
C LYS A 256 -27.11 -6.73 7.85
N VAL A 257 -25.80 -6.73 8.13
CA VAL A 257 -25.14 -5.66 8.89
C VAL A 257 -25.05 -4.37 8.06
N ILE A 258 -24.95 -4.49 6.73
CA ILE A 258 -24.84 -3.36 5.80
C ILE A 258 -25.83 -3.53 4.64
N ARG A 259 -26.33 -2.41 4.11
CA ARG A 259 -27.18 -2.41 2.92
C ARG A 259 -26.31 -2.58 1.68
N ALA A 260 -26.23 -3.81 1.15
CA ALA A 260 -25.37 -4.18 0.02
C ALA A 260 -25.50 -3.21 -1.18
N ASP A 261 -26.74 -2.88 -1.56
CA ASP A 261 -27.01 -2.03 -2.71
C ASP A 261 -26.47 -0.60 -2.55
N ASP A 262 -26.49 -0.06 -1.32
CA ASP A 262 -25.96 1.27 -1.02
C ASP A 262 -24.43 1.29 -1.05
N VAL A 263 -23.81 0.21 -0.57
CA VAL A 263 -22.35 0.03 -0.59
C VAL A 263 -21.85 -0.15 -2.03
N PHE A 264 -22.56 -0.92 -2.84
CA PHE A 264 -22.17 -1.20 -4.23
C PHE A 264 -22.28 -0.01 -5.16
N ARG A 265 -23.01 1.05 -4.76
CA ARG A 265 -23.11 2.32 -5.48
C ARG A 265 -22.03 3.35 -5.09
N CYS A 266 -21.17 3.03 -4.13
CA CYS A 266 -20.14 3.96 -3.65
C CYS A 266 -18.98 4.12 -4.65
N TRP A 267 -18.53 5.37 -4.83
CA TRP A 267 -17.43 5.74 -5.73
C TRP A 267 -16.25 6.41 -5.03
N THR A 268 -16.46 6.86 -3.80
CA THR A 268 -15.43 7.50 -2.96
C THR A 268 -15.42 6.90 -1.56
N LEU A 269 -14.27 6.95 -0.88
CA LEU A 269 -14.12 6.51 0.51
C LEU A 269 -15.08 7.25 1.45
N ALA A 270 -15.26 8.57 1.25
CA ALA A 270 -16.23 9.36 2.00
C ALA A 270 -17.67 8.84 1.86
N SER A 271 -18.04 8.28 0.70
CA SER A 271 -19.34 7.64 0.51
C SER A 271 -19.37 6.21 1.07
N PHE A 272 -18.25 5.49 1.01
CA PHE A 272 -18.14 4.09 1.37
C PHE A 272 -18.06 3.86 2.88
N ASP A 273 -17.18 4.58 3.59
CA ASP A 273 -16.89 4.33 5.01
C ASP A 273 -18.15 4.46 5.89
N PRO A 274 -19.04 5.47 5.72
CA PRO A 274 -20.28 5.56 6.52
C PRO A 274 -21.31 4.49 6.20
N ARG A 275 -21.25 3.85 5.03
CA ARG A 275 -22.22 2.84 4.57
C ARG A 275 -21.74 1.40 4.78
N SER A 276 -20.44 1.22 5.01
CA SER A 276 -19.78 -0.08 5.13
C SER A 276 -19.00 -0.19 6.43
N ALA A 277 -17.90 0.55 6.57
CA ALA A 277 -16.99 0.44 7.70
C ALA A 277 -17.64 0.83 9.02
N ALA A 278 -18.21 2.04 9.12
CA ALA A 278 -18.74 2.56 10.37
C ALA A 278 -19.89 1.68 10.93
N PRO A 279 -20.93 1.32 10.15
CA PRO A 279 -21.99 0.44 10.65
C PRO A 279 -21.49 -0.95 11.07
N ALA A 280 -20.53 -1.50 10.32
CA ALA A 280 -19.98 -2.82 10.62
C ALA A 280 -19.09 -2.84 11.89
N PHE A 281 -18.65 -1.69 12.38
CA PHE A 281 -18.01 -1.52 13.71
C PHE A 281 -18.96 -0.93 14.77
N GLY A 282 -20.24 -0.72 14.45
CA GLY A 282 -21.23 -0.13 15.36
C GLY A 282 -21.13 1.39 15.54
N PHE A 283 -20.38 2.08 14.67
CA PHE A 283 -20.26 3.54 14.69
C PHE A 283 -21.22 4.21 13.70
N GLN A 284 -21.75 5.38 14.09
CA GLN A 284 -22.64 6.18 13.23
C GLN A 284 -21.91 6.90 12.09
N SER A 285 -20.60 7.15 12.21
CA SER A 285 -19.81 7.77 11.14
C SER A 285 -18.33 7.40 11.19
N ALA A 286 -17.66 7.52 10.04
CA ALA A 286 -16.22 7.24 9.90
C ALA A 286 -15.31 8.29 10.59
N GLN A 287 -15.89 9.36 11.14
CA GLN A 287 -15.14 10.42 11.85
C GLN A 287 -14.86 10.07 13.33
N VAL A 288 -15.38 8.96 13.81
CA VAL A 288 -15.25 8.49 15.20
C VAL A 288 -14.32 7.25 15.30
N PHE A 289 -13.55 6.96 14.24
CA PHE A 289 -12.51 5.92 14.25
C PHE A 289 -11.22 6.40 14.90
#